data_AF-A0A8C4QMG8-F1
#
_entry.id   AF-A0A8C4QMG8-F1
#
_cell.length_a   1.000
_cell.length_b   1.000
_cell.length_c   1.000
_cell.angle_alpha   90.00
_cell.angle_beta   90.00
_cell.angle_gamma   90.00
#
_symmetry.space_group_name_H-M   'P 1'
#
loop_
_entity.id
_entity.type
_entity.pdbx_description
1 polymer ?
#
loop_
_entity_poly.entity_id
_entity_poly.type
_entity_poly.pdbx_seq_one_letter_code
_entity_poly.pdbx_strand_id
1 'polypeptide(L)'
;MHVAKMQSDREYKKGFMKSKTKFNIPADMMEIVQAKRCQELVNDFNYKTRLHTWTCLPDSNDVMQARHAYNLQSDLLYKEDLDWIRGTGWMPNGSLDMEAAKQASKNLSERHYRQPVHNVPFTAIADPMEVILAKSNSEILNMNKYKEAWDKDKLNIHIPPDTPEFQIAKLNSFNISEKLYKKGWEETKRKGYDMRMDAIPIRVAKASRDIASDVRIQLVDFTLHFMQNDHT
;
A
#
# COMPACT_ATOMS: atom_id res chain seq x y z
N MET A 1 -25.87 2.83 -107.15
CA MET A 1 -25.61 3.17 -105.74
C MET A 1 -24.70 2.18 -104.99
N HIS A 2 -24.64 0.89 -105.37
CA HIS A 2 -23.81 -0.10 -104.63
C HIS A 2 -22.30 0.07 -104.83
N VAL A 3 -21.88 0.45 -106.04
CA VAL A 3 -20.46 0.65 -106.40
C VAL A 3 -19.83 1.83 -105.63
N ALA A 4 -20.58 2.91 -105.42
CA ALA A 4 -20.14 4.09 -104.67
C ALA A 4 -19.93 3.81 -103.17
N LYS A 5 -20.70 2.88 -102.59
CA LYS A 5 -20.49 2.42 -101.20
C LYS A 5 -19.20 1.59 -101.06
N MET A 6 -18.93 0.74 -102.04
CA MET A 6 -17.74 -0.13 -102.06
C MET A 6 -16.42 0.66 -102.19
N GLN A 7 -16.46 1.83 -102.83
CA GLN A 7 -15.33 2.76 -102.95
C GLN A 7 -15.21 3.73 -101.75
N SER A 8 -16.10 3.66 -100.76
CA SER A 8 -16.07 4.55 -99.60
C SER A 8 -15.07 4.07 -98.55
N ASP A 9 -13.95 4.77 -98.42
CA ASP A 9 -12.91 4.53 -97.39
C ASP A 9 -13.47 4.48 -95.96
N ARG A 10 -14.56 5.20 -95.71
CA ARG A 10 -15.23 5.23 -94.40
C ARG A 10 -15.90 3.88 -94.10
N GLU A 11 -16.58 3.30 -95.07
CA GLU A 11 -17.24 1.99 -94.91
C GLU A 11 -16.20 0.88 -94.78
N TYR A 12 -15.10 0.96 -95.54
CA TYR A 12 -13.94 0.06 -95.42
C TYR A 12 -13.34 0.08 -94.01
N LYS A 13 -12.98 1.27 -93.49
CA LYS A 13 -12.43 1.41 -92.13
C LYS A 13 -13.38 0.91 -91.05
N LYS A 14 -14.70 1.15 -91.22
CA LYS A 14 -15.74 0.66 -90.30
C LYS A 14 -15.84 -0.87 -90.32
N GLY A 15 -15.72 -1.50 -91.49
CA GLY A 15 -15.67 -2.97 -91.63
C GLY A 15 -14.42 -3.56 -90.99
N PHE A 16 -13.26 -2.98 -91.28
CA PHE A 16 -11.97 -3.40 -90.72
C PHE A 16 -11.93 -3.29 -89.19
N MET A 17 -12.40 -2.19 -88.60
CA MET A 17 -12.45 -2.06 -87.13
C MET A 17 -13.37 -3.11 -86.49
N LYS A 18 -14.46 -3.49 -87.16
CA LYS A 18 -15.37 -4.54 -86.68
C LYS A 18 -14.81 -5.95 -86.83
N SER A 19 -13.89 -6.19 -87.76
CA SER A 19 -13.28 -7.51 -87.98
C SER A 19 -11.94 -7.68 -87.27
N LYS A 20 -11.19 -6.60 -87.01
CA LYS A 20 -9.86 -6.65 -86.37
C LYS A 20 -9.87 -7.31 -84.99
N THR A 21 -11.00 -7.26 -84.28
CA THR A 21 -11.16 -7.89 -82.96
C THR A 21 -11.78 -9.29 -83.01
N LYS A 22 -12.15 -9.77 -84.20
CA LYS A 22 -12.71 -11.11 -84.39
C LYS A 22 -11.60 -12.09 -84.77
N PHE A 23 -10.84 -12.54 -83.78
CA PHE A 23 -9.90 -13.63 -83.93
C PHE A 23 -10.45 -14.90 -83.26
N ASN A 24 -10.30 -16.04 -83.93
CA ASN A 24 -10.63 -17.34 -83.37
C ASN A 24 -9.32 -18.03 -82.99
N ILE A 25 -9.04 -18.12 -81.69
CA ILE A 25 -7.88 -18.86 -81.19
C ILE A 25 -8.32 -20.32 -81.00
N PRO A 26 -7.76 -21.28 -81.77
CA PRO A 26 -8.02 -22.69 -81.53
C PRO A 26 -7.58 -23.06 -80.11
N ALA A 27 -8.39 -23.85 -79.41
CA ALA A 27 -8.13 -24.25 -78.02
C ALA A 27 -6.81 -25.03 -77.85
N ASP A 28 -6.34 -25.69 -78.91
CA ASP A 28 -5.13 -26.51 -78.95
C ASP A 28 -3.92 -25.77 -79.54
N MET A 29 -3.80 -24.45 -79.28
CA MET A 29 -2.54 -23.77 -79.55
C MET A 29 -1.43 -24.35 -78.65
N MET A 30 -0.28 -24.65 -79.26
CA MET A 30 0.86 -25.27 -78.56
C MET A 30 1.29 -24.50 -77.31
N GLU A 31 1.27 -23.17 -77.35
CA GLU A 31 1.62 -22.32 -76.20
C GLU A 31 0.64 -22.51 -75.02
N ILE A 32 -0.66 -22.62 -75.31
CA ILE A 32 -1.70 -22.81 -74.29
C ILE A 32 -1.57 -24.22 -73.68
N VAL A 33 -1.33 -25.23 -74.51
CA VAL A 33 -1.13 -26.61 -74.06
C VAL A 33 0.15 -26.73 -73.21
N GLN A 34 1.25 -26.10 -73.63
CA GLN A 34 2.49 -26.06 -72.87
C GLN A 34 2.30 -25.33 -71.54
N ALA A 35 1.62 -24.18 -71.52
CA ALA A 35 1.33 -23.44 -70.30
C ALA A 35 0.52 -24.26 -69.29
N LYS A 36 -0.50 -25.00 -69.75
CA LYS A 36 -1.29 -25.92 -68.91
C LYS A 36 -0.43 -27.02 -68.30
N ARG A 37 0.42 -27.67 -69.10
CA ARG A 37 1.34 -28.71 -68.62
C ARG A 37 2.36 -28.16 -67.62
N CYS A 38 2.89 -26.96 -67.86
CA CYS A 38 3.77 -26.30 -66.92
C CYS A 38 3.06 -26.01 -65.58
N GLN A 39 1.80 -25.57 -65.61
CA GLN A 39 1.00 -25.38 -64.41
C GLN A 39 0.76 -26.70 -63.67
N GLU A 40 0.46 -27.78 -64.38
CA GLU A 40 0.30 -29.12 -63.78
C GLU A 40 1.58 -29.62 -63.11
N LEU A 41 2.75 -29.38 -63.73
CA LEU A 41 4.06 -29.78 -63.19
C LEU A 41 4.49 -28.93 -61.98
N VAL A 42 4.17 -27.63 -62.00
CA VAL A 42 4.47 -26.70 -60.88
C VAL A 42 3.48 -26.90 -59.73
N ASN A 43 2.28 -27.43 -59.99
CA ASN A 43 1.28 -27.56 -58.96
C ASN A 43 1.61 -28.68 -57.97
N ASP A 44 1.88 -28.26 -56.73
CA ASP A 44 2.21 -29.16 -55.66
C ASP A 44 1.09 -30.12 -55.22
N PHE A 45 -0.13 -29.80 -55.62
CA PHE A 45 -1.34 -30.43 -55.13
C PHE A 45 -1.39 -31.94 -55.42
N ASN A 46 -0.88 -32.37 -56.58
CA ASN A 46 -0.95 -33.78 -57.00
C ASN A 46 0.16 -34.66 -56.41
N TYR A 47 1.21 -34.08 -55.79
CA TYR A 47 2.33 -34.86 -55.25
C TYR A 47 2.36 -34.95 -53.72
N LYS A 48 1.69 -34.04 -53.00
CA LYS A 48 1.61 -34.07 -51.53
C LYS A 48 0.40 -34.87 -51.08
N THR A 49 0.58 -36.14 -50.72
CA THR A 49 -0.45 -36.91 -50.02
C THR A 49 -0.45 -36.55 -48.54
N ARG A 50 -1.46 -35.81 -48.08
CA ARG A 50 -1.64 -35.56 -46.65
C ARG A 50 -2.18 -36.83 -46.00
N LEU A 51 -1.34 -37.51 -45.21
CA LEU A 51 -1.71 -38.76 -44.54
C LEU A 51 -2.82 -38.59 -43.49
N HIS A 52 -2.96 -37.37 -42.93
CA HIS A 52 -3.91 -37.08 -41.86
C HIS A 52 -4.55 -35.72 -42.11
N THR A 53 -5.87 -35.69 -42.22
CA THR A 53 -6.64 -34.47 -42.06
C THR A 53 -6.73 -34.18 -40.57
N TRP A 54 -5.91 -33.26 -40.06
CA TRP A 54 -6.07 -32.78 -38.69
C TRP A 54 -7.42 -32.08 -38.59
N THR A 55 -8.37 -32.75 -37.95
CA THR A 55 -9.64 -32.15 -37.56
C THR A 55 -9.51 -31.78 -36.09
N CYS A 56 -9.60 -30.48 -35.80
CA CYS A 56 -9.57 -30.00 -34.44
C CYS A 56 -10.94 -30.30 -33.80
N LEU A 57 -11.00 -31.33 -32.96
CA LEU A 57 -12.23 -31.62 -32.20
C LEU A 57 -12.50 -30.47 -31.22
N PRO A 58 -13.78 -30.10 -30.98
CA PRO A 58 -14.12 -29.03 -30.03
C PRO A 58 -13.55 -29.23 -28.62
N ASP A 59 -13.43 -30.48 -28.21
CA ASP A 59 -12.94 -30.87 -26.87
C ASP A 59 -11.42 -31.07 -26.82
N SER A 60 -10.70 -30.87 -27.94
CA SER A 60 -9.25 -30.97 -27.93
C SER A 60 -8.64 -29.83 -27.13
N ASN A 61 -7.54 -30.11 -26.43
CA ASN A 61 -6.91 -29.14 -25.53
C ASN A 61 -6.49 -27.87 -26.26
N ASP A 62 -5.96 -28.00 -27.48
CA ASP A 62 -5.53 -26.85 -28.30
C ASP A 62 -6.70 -25.93 -28.65
N VAL A 63 -7.88 -26.49 -28.95
CA VAL A 63 -9.09 -25.71 -29.25
C VAL A 63 -9.65 -25.06 -28.01
N MET A 64 -9.67 -25.79 -26.89
CA MET A 64 -10.12 -25.26 -25.60
C MET A 64 -9.23 -24.11 -25.12
N GLN A 65 -7.91 -24.25 -25.20
CA GLN A 65 -6.96 -23.19 -24.85
C GLN A 65 -7.11 -21.98 -25.76
N ALA A 66 -7.25 -22.18 -27.07
CA ALA A 66 -7.50 -21.10 -28.02
C ALA A 66 -8.81 -20.37 -27.69
N ARG A 67 -9.88 -21.11 -27.37
CA ARG A 67 -11.17 -20.53 -26.96
C ARG A 67 -11.05 -19.72 -25.67
N HIS A 68 -10.32 -20.21 -24.68
CA HIS A 68 -10.07 -19.46 -23.44
C HIS A 68 -9.30 -18.16 -23.70
N ALA A 69 -8.27 -18.21 -24.55
CA ALA A 69 -7.51 -17.02 -24.94
C ALA A 69 -8.39 -16.00 -25.67
N TYR A 70 -9.23 -16.45 -26.60
CA TYR A 70 -10.17 -15.57 -27.30
C TYR A 70 -11.22 -14.97 -26.38
N ASN A 71 -11.77 -15.75 -25.45
CA ASN A 71 -12.72 -15.23 -24.46
C ASN A 71 -12.08 -14.14 -23.60
N LEU A 72 -10.84 -14.36 -23.14
CA LEU A 72 -10.08 -13.38 -22.36
C LEU A 72 -9.80 -12.09 -23.15
N GLN A 73 -9.53 -12.22 -24.45
CA GLN A 73 -9.27 -11.07 -25.33
C GLN A 73 -10.55 -10.33 -25.75
N SER A 74 -11.71 -10.99 -25.69
CA SER A 74 -12.93 -10.42 -26.25
C SER A 74 -13.49 -9.30 -25.38
N ASP A 75 -13.52 -8.10 -25.96
CA ASP A 75 -14.13 -6.92 -25.34
C ASP A 75 -15.63 -7.09 -25.03
N LEU A 76 -16.31 -7.95 -25.80
CA LEU A 76 -17.72 -8.25 -25.61
C LEU A 76 -17.92 -8.98 -24.28
N LEU A 77 -17.27 -10.14 -24.07
CA LEU A 77 -17.35 -10.89 -22.82
C LEU A 77 -16.85 -10.06 -21.62
N TYR A 78 -15.79 -9.27 -21.82
CA TYR A 78 -15.29 -8.37 -20.77
C TYR A 78 -16.33 -7.35 -20.28
N LYS A 79 -17.25 -6.92 -21.14
CA LYS A 79 -18.28 -5.91 -20.84
C LYS A 79 -19.65 -6.51 -20.56
N GLU A 80 -19.85 -7.81 -20.72
CA GLU A 80 -21.12 -8.49 -20.43
C GLU A 80 -21.58 -8.26 -18.99
N ASP A 81 -20.65 -8.30 -18.02
CA ASP A 81 -20.91 -8.00 -16.61
C ASP A 81 -21.31 -6.54 -16.35
N LEU A 82 -21.17 -5.65 -17.33
CA LEU A 82 -21.64 -4.26 -17.23
C LEU A 82 -22.94 -4.04 -18.00
N ASP A 83 -23.34 -4.97 -18.87
CA ASP A 83 -24.59 -4.87 -19.65
C ASP A 83 -25.83 -4.96 -18.75
N TRP A 84 -25.78 -5.59 -17.57
CA TRP A 84 -26.91 -5.54 -16.62
C TRP A 84 -27.15 -4.15 -16.02
N ILE A 85 -26.12 -3.29 -16.01
CA ILE A 85 -26.20 -1.89 -15.57
C ILE A 85 -26.63 -1.00 -16.74
N ARG A 86 -26.51 -1.48 -17.99
CA ARG A 86 -26.86 -0.72 -19.18
C ARG A 86 -28.37 -0.44 -19.20
N GLY A 87 -28.72 0.83 -19.11
CA GLY A 87 -30.12 1.27 -19.00
C GLY A 87 -30.58 1.55 -17.58
N THR A 88 -29.77 1.24 -16.56
CA THR A 88 -29.95 1.86 -15.24
C THR A 88 -29.49 3.31 -15.36
N GLY A 89 -30.44 4.24 -15.31
CA GLY A 89 -30.13 5.67 -15.37
C GLY A 89 -29.36 6.08 -14.12
N TRP A 90 -28.22 6.75 -14.28
CA TRP A 90 -27.64 7.51 -13.18
C TRP A 90 -28.62 8.64 -12.84
N MET A 91 -29.19 8.61 -11.64
CA MET A 91 -30.03 9.68 -11.14
C MET A 91 -29.12 10.74 -10.53
N PRO A 92 -28.99 11.94 -11.11
CA PRO A 92 -28.14 13.00 -10.54
C PRO A 92 -28.76 13.62 -9.28
N ASN A 93 -29.92 13.11 -8.84
CA ASN A 93 -30.63 13.57 -7.65
C ASN A 93 -29.75 13.41 -6.40
N GLY A 94 -29.21 14.54 -5.92
CA GLY A 94 -28.31 14.62 -4.76
C GLY A 94 -26.82 14.67 -5.13
N SER A 95 -26.46 14.75 -6.41
CA SER A 95 -25.08 15.05 -6.79
C SER A 95 -24.74 16.50 -6.45
N LEU A 96 -23.48 16.76 -6.09
CA LEU A 96 -22.99 18.11 -5.77
C LEU A 96 -23.29 19.10 -6.90
N ASP A 97 -23.07 18.69 -8.15
CA ASP A 97 -23.30 19.53 -9.32
C ASP A 97 -24.78 19.85 -9.51
N MET A 98 -25.67 18.87 -9.31
CA MET A 98 -27.11 19.10 -9.40
C MET A 98 -27.61 19.97 -8.25
N GLU A 99 -27.11 19.77 -7.03
CA GLU A 99 -27.46 20.61 -5.87
C GLU A 99 -26.96 22.05 -6.05
N ALA A 100 -25.73 22.23 -6.55
CA ALA A 100 -25.16 23.53 -6.88
C ALA A 100 -26.00 24.21 -7.97
N ALA A 101 -26.35 23.51 -9.05
CA ALA A 101 -27.21 24.04 -10.11
C ALA A 101 -28.62 24.38 -9.61
N LYS A 102 -29.20 23.55 -8.73
CA LYS A 102 -30.51 23.78 -8.11
C LYS A 102 -30.47 25.02 -7.21
N GLN A 103 -29.41 25.19 -6.42
CA GLN A 103 -29.25 26.34 -5.55
C GLN A 103 -28.98 27.62 -6.36
N ALA A 104 -28.14 27.55 -7.39
CA ALA A 104 -27.91 28.65 -8.32
C ALA A 104 -29.22 29.08 -9.02
N SER A 105 -30.03 28.12 -9.47
CA SER A 105 -31.34 28.37 -10.07
C SER A 105 -32.32 29.04 -9.10
N LYS A 106 -32.33 28.62 -7.83
CA LYS A 106 -33.11 29.28 -6.77
C LYS A 106 -32.65 30.71 -6.53
N ASN A 107 -31.34 30.93 -6.48
CA ASN A 107 -30.75 32.26 -6.28
C ASN A 107 -31.04 33.21 -7.47
N LEU A 108 -31.08 32.68 -8.69
CA LEU A 108 -31.41 33.45 -9.90
C LEU A 108 -32.92 33.74 -10.04
N SER A 109 -33.77 32.97 -9.37
CA SER A 109 -35.23 33.08 -9.50
C SER A 109 -35.75 34.40 -8.93
N GLU A 110 -36.21 35.29 -9.82
CA GLU A 110 -36.78 36.59 -9.42
C GLU A 110 -38.01 36.43 -8.51
N ARG A 111 -38.84 35.41 -8.75
CA ARG A 111 -39.99 35.09 -7.90
C ARG A 111 -39.55 34.71 -6.49
N HIS A 112 -38.43 33.99 -6.34
CA HIS A 112 -37.91 33.64 -5.03
C HIS A 112 -37.29 34.85 -4.32
N TYR A 113 -36.70 35.78 -5.07
CA TYR A 113 -36.13 37.01 -4.53
C TYR A 113 -37.20 38.03 -4.08
N ARG A 114 -38.24 38.27 -4.88
CA ARG A 114 -39.30 39.25 -4.61
C ARG A 114 -40.46 38.65 -3.79
N GLN A 115 -40.14 37.94 -2.72
CA GLN A 115 -41.18 37.40 -1.84
C GLN A 115 -41.78 38.50 -0.95
N PRO A 116 -43.10 38.47 -0.69
CA PRO A 116 -43.71 39.40 0.26
C PRO A 116 -43.20 39.10 1.68
N VAL A 117 -42.94 40.16 2.45
CA VAL A 117 -42.35 40.10 3.80
C VAL A 117 -43.14 39.21 4.77
N HIS A 118 -44.47 39.11 4.59
CA HIS A 118 -45.33 38.24 5.40
C HIS A 118 -44.94 36.75 5.31
N ASN A 119 -44.38 36.30 4.19
CA ASN A 119 -44.07 34.88 3.96
C ASN A 119 -42.68 34.48 4.49
N VAL A 120 -41.84 35.45 4.84
CA VAL A 120 -40.48 35.19 5.33
C VAL A 120 -40.46 35.45 6.83
N PRO A 121 -40.37 34.41 7.68
CA PRO A 121 -40.28 34.62 9.13
C PRO A 121 -38.96 35.33 9.45
N PHE A 122 -39.00 36.25 10.42
CA PHE A 122 -37.78 36.86 10.93
C PHE A 122 -36.93 35.80 11.63
N THR A 123 -35.76 35.50 11.07
CA THR A 123 -34.73 34.71 11.74
C THR A 123 -33.66 35.65 12.27
N ALA A 124 -33.56 35.80 13.59
CA ALA A 124 -32.38 36.42 14.17
C ALA A 124 -31.15 35.59 13.78
N ILE A 125 -30.18 36.23 13.12
CA ILE A 125 -28.92 35.59 12.79
C ILE A 125 -28.26 35.24 14.13
N ALA A 126 -28.06 33.94 14.39
CA ALA A 126 -27.59 33.45 15.69
C ALA A 126 -26.24 34.06 16.09
N ASP A 127 -25.32 34.17 15.12
CA ASP A 127 -24.02 34.81 15.30
C ASP A 127 -23.83 35.87 14.20
N PRO A 128 -24.19 37.14 14.45
CA PRO A 128 -23.86 38.21 13.51
C PRO A 128 -22.34 38.34 13.38
N MET A 129 -21.87 38.86 12.25
CA MET A 129 -20.43 39.00 11.96
C MET A 129 -19.67 39.70 13.10
N GLU A 130 -20.27 40.72 13.71
CA GLU A 130 -19.69 41.45 14.85
C GLU A 130 -19.44 40.55 16.08
N VAL A 131 -20.37 39.64 16.38
CA VAL A 131 -20.25 38.70 17.50
C VAL A 131 -19.17 37.66 17.21
N ILE A 132 -19.07 37.19 15.95
CA ILE A 132 -18.01 36.27 15.53
C ILE A 132 -16.63 36.94 15.65
N LEU A 133 -16.50 38.17 15.17
CA LEU A 133 -15.27 38.96 15.27
C LEU A 133 -14.91 39.25 16.72
N ALA A 134 -15.89 39.62 17.55
CA ALA A 134 -15.67 39.83 18.99
C ALA A 134 -15.21 38.54 19.67
N LYS A 135 -15.79 37.39 19.32
CA LYS A 135 -15.38 36.07 19.82
C LYS A 135 -13.95 35.76 19.41
N SER A 136 -13.60 35.84 18.12
CA SER A 136 -12.23 35.57 17.66
C SER A 136 -11.21 36.52 18.31
N ASN A 137 -11.55 37.80 18.41
CA ASN A 137 -10.69 38.78 19.07
C ASN A 137 -10.52 38.47 20.57
N SER A 138 -11.59 38.04 21.25
CA SER A 138 -11.51 37.62 22.65
C SER A 138 -10.60 36.40 22.85
N GLU A 139 -10.58 35.47 21.89
CA GLU A 139 -9.70 34.30 21.94
C GLU A 139 -8.24 34.67 21.69
N ILE A 140 -7.98 35.55 20.73
CA ILE A 140 -6.64 36.07 20.42
C ILE A 140 -6.08 36.87 21.61
N LEU A 141 -6.91 37.69 22.26
CA LEU A 141 -6.52 38.47 23.43
C LEU A 141 -6.42 37.65 24.72
N ASN A 142 -6.83 36.38 24.71
CA ASN A 142 -6.85 35.55 25.89
C ASN A 142 -5.43 35.11 26.31
N MET A 143 -4.87 35.85 27.27
CA MET A 143 -3.56 35.58 27.85
C MET A 143 -3.42 34.15 28.41
N ASN A 144 -4.49 33.55 28.94
CA ASN A 144 -4.43 32.20 29.49
C ASN A 144 -4.28 31.17 28.38
N LYS A 145 -5.03 31.31 27.28
CA LYS A 145 -4.88 30.44 26.10
C LYS A 145 -3.47 30.59 25.49
N TYR A 146 -2.95 31.81 25.44
CA TYR A 146 -1.57 32.07 24.99
C TYR A 146 -0.54 31.36 25.88
N LYS A 147 -0.65 31.49 27.20
CA LYS A 147 0.23 30.80 28.16
C LYS A 147 0.11 29.28 28.07
N GLU A 148 -1.10 28.76 27.94
CA GLU A 148 -1.34 27.31 27.80
C GLU A 148 -0.69 26.76 26.52
N ALA A 149 -0.83 27.46 25.39
CA ALA A 149 -0.18 27.09 24.14
C ALA A 149 1.35 27.15 24.25
N TRP A 150 1.88 28.20 24.89
CA TRP A 150 3.32 28.35 25.16
C TRP A 150 3.88 27.25 26.06
N ASP A 151 3.16 26.89 27.12
CA ASP A 151 3.58 25.82 28.04
C ASP A 151 3.50 24.44 27.37
N LYS A 152 2.52 24.20 26.48
CA LYS A 152 2.47 23.00 25.64
C LYS A 152 3.66 22.90 24.68
N ASP A 153 4.04 24.02 24.07
CA ASP A 153 5.16 24.06 23.13
C ASP A 153 6.50 23.75 23.82
N LYS A 154 6.70 24.25 25.04
CA LYS A 154 7.88 23.89 25.88
C LYS A 154 7.97 22.40 26.22
N LEU A 155 6.86 21.68 26.26
CA LEU A 155 6.86 20.25 26.54
C LEU A 155 7.26 19.44 25.31
N ASN A 156 7.02 19.97 24.11
CA ASN A 156 7.33 19.33 22.84
C ASN A 156 8.78 19.59 22.40
N ILE A 157 9.76 19.26 23.23
CA ILE A 157 11.18 19.33 22.85
C ILE A 157 11.61 17.97 22.31
N HIS A 158 11.86 17.89 21.00
CA HIS A 158 12.41 16.69 20.38
C HIS A 158 13.94 16.64 20.58
N ILE A 159 14.36 16.05 21.69
CA ILE A 159 15.78 15.76 21.94
C ILE A 159 16.12 14.42 21.27
N PRO A 160 17.12 14.33 20.38
CA PRO A 160 17.51 13.05 19.84
C PRO A 160 18.04 12.13 20.95
N PRO A 161 17.67 10.83 20.95
CA PRO A 161 18.07 9.89 22.00
C PRO A 161 19.59 9.67 22.08
N ASP A 162 20.32 10.06 21.03
CA ASP A 162 21.78 9.94 20.92
C ASP A 162 22.54 11.16 21.44
N THR A 163 21.85 12.15 22.01
CA THR A 163 22.53 13.28 22.66
C THR A 163 23.37 12.78 23.85
N PRO A 164 24.67 13.14 23.91
CA PRO A 164 25.57 12.60 24.92
C PRO A 164 25.14 12.96 26.35
N GLU A 165 24.57 14.14 26.55
CA GLU A 165 24.05 14.60 27.85
C GLU A 165 22.88 13.74 28.34
N PHE A 166 21.96 13.36 27.45
CA PHE A 166 20.84 12.49 27.80
C PHE A 166 21.31 11.08 28.14
N GLN A 167 22.28 10.55 27.40
CA GLN A 167 22.89 9.25 27.71
C GLN A 167 23.60 9.25 29.06
N ILE A 168 24.37 10.31 29.36
CA ILE A 168 25.02 10.50 30.67
C ILE A 168 23.98 10.60 31.79
N ALA A 169 22.92 11.39 31.61
CA ALA A 169 21.85 11.53 32.60
C ALA A 169 21.15 10.18 32.86
N LYS A 170 20.92 9.38 31.81
CA LYS A 170 20.35 8.04 31.92
C LYS A 170 21.27 7.10 32.68
N LEU A 171 22.56 7.06 32.37
CA LEU A 171 23.56 6.26 33.10
C LEU A 171 23.66 6.69 34.57
N ASN A 172 23.68 8.00 34.84
CA ASN A 172 23.71 8.54 36.19
C ASN A 172 22.45 8.19 36.98
N SER A 173 21.28 8.18 36.35
CA SER A 173 20.03 7.77 37.00
C SER A 173 20.08 6.32 37.48
N PHE A 174 20.72 5.43 36.71
CA PHE A 174 20.94 4.04 37.12
C PHE A 174 21.95 3.95 38.28
N ASN A 175 23.03 4.73 38.22
CA ASN A 175 24.08 4.73 39.24
C ASN A 175 23.61 5.28 40.59
N ILE A 176 22.73 6.29 40.59
CA ILE A 176 22.23 6.96 41.80
C ILE A 176 20.97 6.26 42.35
N SER A 177 20.31 5.41 41.57
CA SER A 177 19.04 4.79 41.96
C SER A 177 19.20 3.89 43.20
N GLU A 178 18.59 4.33 44.31
CA GLU A 178 18.58 3.63 45.59
C GLU A 178 17.97 2.22 45.49
N LYS A 179 16.96 2.03 44.63
CA LYS A 179 16.34 0.73 44.38
C LYS A 179 17.34 -0.27 43.80
N LEU A 180 18.14 0.16 42.83
CA LEU A 180 19.17 -0.67 42.21
C LEU A 180 20.30 -0.95 43.18
N TYR A 181 20.70 0.05 43.98
CA TYR A 181 21.66 -0.13 45.06
C TYR A 181 21.20 -1.17 46.09
N LYS A 182 19.97 -1.05 46.62
CA LYS A 182 19.38 -2.00 47.58
C LYS A 182 19.30 -3.42 47.00
N LYS A 183 18.86 -3.54 45.74
CA LYS A 183 18.82 -4.83 45.04
C LYS A 183 20.21 -5.44 44.90
N GLY A 184 21.21 -4.66 44.45
CA GLY A 184 22.59 -5.12 44.35
C GLY A 184 23.17 -5.54 45.71
N TRP A 185 22.84 -4.79 46.76
CA TRP A 185 23.20 -5.10 48.15
C TRP A 185 22.56 -6.38 48.68
N GLU A 186 21.30 -6.64 48.34
CA GLU A 186 20.63 -7.90 48.66
C GLU A 186 21.23 -9.07 47.89
N GLU A 187 21.58 -8.87 46.62
CA GLU A 187 22.26 -9.88 45.82
C GLU A 187 23.66 -10.21 46.36
N THR A 188 24.43 -9.23 46.82
CA THR A 188 25.75 -9.48 47.44
C THR A 188 25.60 -10.17 48.78
N LYS A 189 24.62 -9.80 49.61
CA LYS A 189 24.29 -10.52 50.86
C LYS A 189 23.90 -11.97 50.58
N ARG A 190 23.06 -12.22 49.56
CA ARG A 190 22.65 -13.56 49.14
C ARG A 190 23.80 -14.38 48.57
N LYS A 191 24.75 -13.74 47.89
CA LYS A 191 26.00 -14.34 47.40
C LYS A 191 27.07 -14.51 48.50
N GLY A 192 26.77 -14.11 49.74
CA GLY A 192 27.71 -14.17 50.86
C GLY A 192 28.37 -15.54 51.04
N TYR A 193 29.52 -15.55 51.71
CA TYR A 193 30.33 -16.74 51.93
C TYR A 193 29.63 -17.73 52.87
N ASP A 194 29.54 -19.00 52.47
CA ASP A 194 29.17 -20.11 53.35
C ASP A 194 30.33 -20.41 54.32
N MET A 195 30.44 -19.57 55.36
CA MET A 195 31.46 -19.71 56.39
C MET A 195 30.98 -20.74 57.42
N ARG A 196 31.45 -21.98 57.27
CA ARG A 196 31.22 -23.06 58.23
C ARG A 196 31.69 -22.64 59.63
N MET A 197 31.00 -23.07 60.69
CA MET A 197 31.29 -22.68 62.09
C MET A 197 32.74 -22.95 62.54
N ASP A 198 33.43 -23.87 61.87
CA ASP A 198 34.82 -24.23 62.15
C ASP A 198 35.84 -23.31 61.45
N ALA A 199 35.38 -22.30 60.70
CA ALA A 199 36.24 -21.38 59.97
C ALA A 199 37.23 -20.71 60.93
N ILE A 200 38.50 -20.67 60.52
CA ILE A 200 39.63 -20.15 61.32
C ILE A 200 39.33 -18.77 61.92
N PRO A 201 38.75 -17.79 61.18
CA PRO A 201 38.42 -16.47 61.75
C PRO A 201 37.40 -16.53 62.89
N ILE A 202 36.41 -17.42 62.80
CA ILE A 202 35.36 -17.59 63.83
C ILE A 202 35.97 -18.24 65.07
N ARG A 203 36.78 -19.28 64.88
CA ARG A 203 37.49 -19.95 65.99
C ARG A 203 38.45 -19.02 66.72
N VAL A 204 39.22 -18.22 65.98
CA VAL A 204 40.15 -17.23 66.55
C VAL A 204 39.36 -16.16 67.31
N ALA A 205 38.30 -15.59 66.72
CA ALA A 205 37.47 -14.59 67.40
C ALA A 205 36.80 -15.15 68.66
N LYS A 206 36.35 -16.41 68.63
CA LYS A 206 35.78 -17.10 69.79
C LYS A 206 36.84 -17.26 70.88
N ALA A 207 38.03 -17.77 70.54
CA ALA A 207 39.16 -17.90 71.46
C ALA A 207 39.60 -16.55 72.08
N SER A 208 39.60 -15.47 71.29
CA SER A 208 39.91 -14.12 71.78
C SER A 208 38.86 -13.59 72.74
N ARG A 209 37.56 -13.73 72.42
CA ARG A 209 36.45 -13.37 73.33
C ARG A 209 36.54 -14.17 74.63
N ASP A 210 36.86 -15.44 74.48
CA ASP A 210 37.06 -16.38 75.55
C ASP A 210 38.19 -15.90 76.49
N ILE A 211 39.36 -15.52 75.95
CA ILE A 211 40.49 -14.95 76.71
C ILE A 211 40.10 -13.64 77.41
N ALA A 212 39.33 -12.78 76.75
CA ALA A 212 38.91 -11.49 77.28
C ALA A 212 37.76 -11.57 78.32
N SER A 213 37.19 -12.75 78.56
CA SER A 213 36.09 -12.88 79.52
C SER A 213 36.59 -12.85 80.96
N ASP A 214 36.07 -11.92 81.76
CA ASP A 214 36.46 -11.70 83.16
C ASP A 214 36.35 -12.97 84.02
N VAL A 215 35.38 -13.84 83.73
CA VAL A 215 35.19 -15.13 84.41
C VAL A 215 36.43 -16.02 84.30
N ARG A 216 37.13 -16.00 83.15
CA ARG A 216 38.34 -16.80 82.98
C ARG A 216 39.56 -16.12 83.57
N ILE A 217 39.65 -14.80 83.46
CA ILE A 217 40.75 -14.01 84.05
C ILE A 217 40.74 -14.23 85.57
N GLN A 218 39.57 -14.12 86.20
CA GLN A 218 39.40 -14.39 87.64
C GLN A 218 39.71 -15.84 88.03
N LEU A 219 39.36 -16.83 87.21
CA LEU A 219 39.70 -18.23 87.46
C LEU A 219 41.21 -18.50 87.34
N VAL A 220 41.88 -17.89 86.36
CA VAL A 220 43.35 -18.00 86.20
C VAL A 220 44.06 -17.34 87.38
N ASP A 221 43.59 -16.16 87.81
CA ASP A 221 44.11 -15.46 88.99
C ASP A 221 43.88 -16.26 90.29
N PHE A 222 42.71 -16.91 90.44
CA PHE A 222 42.45 -17.81 91.57
C PHE A 222 43.35 -19.05 91.57
N THR A 223 43.61 -19.65 90.39
CA THR A 223 44.52 -20.81 90.28
C THR A 223 45.98 -20.44 90.53
N LEU A 224 46.43 -19.25 90.10
CA LEU A 224 47.78 -18.74 90.40
C LEU A 224 47.94 -18.42 91.89
N HIS A 225 46.91 -17.90 92.54
CA HIS A 225 46.93 -17.66 93.98
C HIS A 225 46.92 -18.94 94.83
N PHE A 226 46.24 -20.01 94.40
CA PHE A 226 46.29 -21.30 95.10
C PHE A 226 47.66 -21.97 94.95
N MET A 227 48.28 -21.93 93.76
CA MET A 227 49.60 -22.56 93.55
C MET A 227 50.76 -21.85 94.27
N GLN A 228 50.58 -20.60 94.69
CA GLN A 228 51.57 -19.87 95.51
C GLN A 228 51.44 -20.13 97.02
N ASN A 229 50.35 -20.74 97.49
CA ASN A 229 50.08 -20.98 98.91
C ASN A 229 50.29 -22.43 99.36
N ASP A 230 50.61 -23.37 98.47
CA ASP A 230 50.83 -24.80 98.78
C ASP A 230 52.32 -25.19 98.96
N HIS A 231 53.22 -24.22 99.10
CA HIS A 231 54.64 -24.42 99.41
C HIS A 231 55.05 -23.77 100.74
N THR A 232 54.43 -24.21 101.84
CA THR A 232 54.97 -24.15 103.21
C THR A 232 54.54 -25.38 104.00
#